data_AF-A0A1Y4HEB6-F1
#
_entry.id   AF-A0A1Y4HEB6-F1
#
_cell.length_a   1.000
_cell.length_b   1.000
_cell.length_c   1.000
_cell.angle_alpha   90.00
_cell.angle_beta   90.00
_cell.angle_gamma   90.00
#
_symmetry.space_group_name_H-M   'P 1'
#
loop_
_entity.id
_entity.type
_entity.pdbx_description
1 polymer ?
#
loop_
_entity_poly.entity_id
_entity_poly.type
_entity_poly.pdbx_seq_one_letter_code
_entity_poly.pdbx_strand_id
1 'polypeptide(L)'
;VIRTGETTVYGEGSRWLRALTGWQAAVRVNGSEALAVVHVFDRPAGNVSLPLNGWQITESLCEGVQAEAKPEGFVLHTSGTHCAGIFRLARENVK
;
A
#
# COMPACT_ATOMS: atom_id res chain seq x y z
N VAL A 1 -4.75 -4.25 14.89
CA VAL A 1 -4.59 -5.62 14.34
C VAL A 1 -5.93 -6.10 13.83
N ILE A 2 -6.12 -6.21 12.50
CA ILE A 2 -7.32 -6.83 11.93
C ILE A 2 -7.13 -8.34 12.01
N ARG A 3 -7.81 -9.02 12.96
CA ARG A 3 -7.59 -10.45 13.24
C ARG A 3 -8.27 -11.37 12.21
N THR A 4 -9.37 -10.94 11.62
CA THR A 4 -10.14 -11.65 10.59
C THR A 4 -9.93 -11.02 9.20
N GLY A 5 -10.28 -11.71 8.12
CA GLY A 5 -10.23 -11.15 6.78
C GLY A 5 -9.24 -11.80 5.81
N GLU A 6 -9.32 -11.40 4.56
CA GLU A 6 -8.50 -11.87 3.45
C GLU A 6 -7.29 -10.96 3.26
N THR A 7 -6.14 -11.56 2.93
CA THR A 7 -4.90 -10.81 2.68
C THR A 7 -4.45 -11.00 1.24
N THR A 8 -4.29 -9.90 0.53
CA THR A 8 -3.72 -9.85 -0.81
C THR A 8 -2.37 -9.16 -0.74
N VAL A 9 -1.36 -9.76 -1.36
CA VAL A 9 -0.01 -9.18 -1.46
C VAL A 9 0.21 -8.69 -2.88
N TYR A 10 0.51 -7.40 -3.01
CA TYR A 10 0.94 -6.75 -4.23
C TYR A 10 2.44 -6.49 -4.15
N GLY A 11 3.12 -6.42 -5.29
CA GLY A 11 4.52 -6.04 -5.28
C GLY A 11 5.19 -6.26 -6.62
N GLU A 12 6.37 -5.67 -6.72
CA GLU A 12 7.28 -5.77 -7.84
C GLU A 12 8.69 -5.76 -7.25
N GLY A 13 9.59 -6.63 -7.72
CA GLY A 13 10.94 -6.66 -7.17
C GLY A 13 11.62 -8.00 -7.33
N SER A 14 12.85 -8.08 -6.84
CA SER A 14 13.65 -9.30 -6.94
C SER A 14 12.99 -10.45 -6.16
N ARG A 15 12.86 -11.61 -6.80
CA ARG A 15 12.46 -12.86 -6.13
C ARG A 15 13.56 -13.40 -5.20
N TRP A 16 14.75 -12.79 -5.23
CA TRP A 16 15.92 -13.23 -4.48
C TRP A 16 16.09 -12.39 -3.22
N LEU A 17 15.96 -13.04 -2.05
CA LEU A 17 16.10 -12.43 -0.71
C LEU A 17 17.44 -11.72 -0.44
N ARG A 18 18.46 -11.92 -1.30
CA ARG A 18 19.79 -11.31 -1.15
C ARG A 18 19.87 -9.88 -1.67
N ALA A 19 18.89 -9.45 -2.48
CA ALA A 19 18.79 -8.08 -2.98
C ALA A 19 17.36 -7.60 -2.71
N LEU A 20 17.18 -6.89 -1.59
CA LEU A 20 15.91 -6.24 -1.26
C LEU A 20 15.75 -5.04 -2.19
N THR A 21 15.16 -5.26 -3.35
CA THR A 21 14.85 -4.21 -4.35
C THR A 21 13.38 -4.28 -4.74
N GLY A 22 12.81 -3.13 -5.09
CA GLY A 22 11.40 -3.01 -5.49
C GLY A 22 10.48 -2.63 -4.34
N TRP A 23 9.27 -3.18 -4.27
CA TRP A 23 8.26 -2.86 -3.28
C TRP A 23 7.29 -4.00 -3.06
N GLN A 24 6.66 -4.02 -1.89
CA GLN A 24 5.58 -4.92 -1.54
C GLN A 24 4.51 -4.18 -0.74
N ALA A 25 3.26 -4.55 -0.94
CA ALA A 25 2.13 -4.10 -0.13
C ALA A 25 1.27 -5.29 0.28
N ALA A 26 1.10 -5.48 1.59
CA ALA A 26 0.14 -6.43 2.14
C ALA A 26 -1.14 -5.68 2.49
N VAL A 27 -2.25 -6.04 1.86
CA VAL A 27 -3.56 -5.44 2.09
C VAL A 27 -4.47 -6.47 2.72
N ARG A 28 -4.97 -6.18 3.92
CA ARG A 28 -5.91 -7.03 4.64
C ARG A 28 -7.28 -6.37 4.71
N VAL A 29 -8.29 -7.05 4.18
CA VAL A 29 -9.67 -6.57 4.10
C VAL A 29 -10.55 -7.33 5.08
N ASN A 30 -11.36 -6.60 5.85
CA ASN A 30 -12.36 -7.14 6.77
C ASN A 30 -13.66 -6.33 6.67
N GLY A 31 -14.58 -6.78 5.82
CA GLY A 31 -15.83 -6.06 5.55
C GLY A 31 -15.58 -4.72 4.85
N SER A 32 -15.99 -3.63 5.48
CA SER A 32 -15.83 -2.25 4.98
C SER A 32 -14.54 -1.57 5.45
N GLU A 33 -13.68 -2.27 6.20
CA GLU A 33 -12.38 -1.76 6.65
C GLU A 33 -11.24 -2.55 6.03
N ALA A 34 -10.12 -1.87 5.78
CA ALA A 34 -8.89 -2.53 5.38
C ALA A 34 -7.65 -1.87 5.99
N LEU A 35 -6.56 -2.64 6.07
CA LEU A 35 -5.25 -2.17 6.45
C LEU A 35 -4.27 -2.51 5.33
N ALA A 36 -3.63 -1.50 4.76
CA ALA A 36 -2.55 -1.67 3.79
C ALA A 36 -1.22 -1.34 4.46
N VAL A 37 -0.27 -2.26 4.38
CA VAL A 37 1.12 -2.05 4.83
C VAL A 37 2.00 -2.12 3.60
N VAL A 38 2.70 -1.03 3.31
CA VAL A 38 3.56 -0.88 2.14
C VAL A 38 5.00 -0.74 2.61
N HIS A 39 5.87 -1.47 1.93
CA HIS A 39 7.30 -1.38 2.11
C HIS A 39 7.97 -1.24 0.74
N VAL A 40 8.83 -0.23 0.63
CA VAL A 40 9.64 0.04 -0.54
C VAL A 40 11.09 -0.22 -0.17
N PHE A 41 11.71 -1.10 -0.92
CA PHE A 41 13.13 -1.43 -0.82
C PHE A 41 13.92 -0.62 -1.84
N ASP A 42 15.24 -0.80 -1.86
CA ASP A 42 16.15 -0.02 -2.71
C ASP A 42 15.67 0.02 -4.18
N ARG A 43 15.12 1.16 -4.59
CA ARG A 43 14.57 1.42 -5.93
C ARG A 43 14.65 2.91 -6.25
N PRO A 44 14.69 3.32 -7.52
CA PRO A 44 14.55 4.72 -7.89
C PRO A 44 13.21 5.31 -7.42
N ALA A 45 13.22 6.60 -7.11
CA ALA A 45 12.03 7.36 -6.75
C ALA A 45 10.97 7.25 -7.86
N GLY A 46 9.71 7.18 -7.47
CA GLY A 46 8.62 7.04 -8.42
C GLY A 46 7.32 6.57 -7.78
N ASN A 47 6.40 6.20 -8.66
CA ASN A 47 5.02 5.92 -8.29
C ASN A 47 4.75 4.41 -8.23
N VAL A 48 4.00 4.00 -7.22
CA VAL A 48 3.46 2.65 -7.07
C VAL A 48 1.95 2.71 -7.11
N SER A 49 1.32 1.95 -7.99
CA SER A 49 -0.13 1.86 -8.05
C SER A 49 -0.64 0.63 -7.28
N LEU A 50 -1.53 0.86 -6.32
CA LEU A 50 -2.28 -0.19 -5.62
C LEU A 50 -3.72 -0.20 -6.13
N PRO A 51 -4.21 -1.30 -6.75
CA PRO A 51 -5.54 -1.38 -7.35
C PRO A 51 -6.62 -1.58 -6.26
N LEU A 52 -6.83 -0.55 -5.45
CA LEU A 52 -7.76 -0.52 -4.32
C LEU A 52 -8.95 0.40 -4.60
N ASN A 53 -9.62 0.16 -5.73
CA ASN A 53 -10.78 0.95 -6.17
C ASN A 53 -11.89 0.92 -5.11
N GLY A 54 -12.51 2.07 -4.86
CA GLY A 54 -13.60 2.20 -3.89
C GLY A 54 -13.15 2.13 -2.42
N TRP A 55 -11.86 2.34 -2.14
CA TRP A 55 -11.32 2.51 -0.79
C TRP A 55 -10.81 3.94 -0.59
N GLN A 56 -11.00 4.48 0.60
CA GLN A 56 -10.49 5.78 1.02
C GLN A 56 -9.50 5.62 2.18
N ILE A 57 -8.44 6.42 2.17
CA ILE A 57 -7.48 6.51 3.27
C ILE A 57 -8.13 7.30 4.40
N THR A 58 -8.30 6.68 5.56
CA THR A 58 -8.85 7.31 6.77
C THR A 58 -7.74 7.75 7.72
N GLU A 59 -6.65 6.98 7.79
CA GLU A 59 -5.48 7.29 8.60
C GLU A 59 -4.22 6.80 7.88
N SER A 60 -3.10 7.49 8.09
CA SER A 60 -1.80 7.08 7.56
C SER A 60 -0.68 7.28 8.57
N LEU A 61 0.29 6.37 8.56
CA LEU A 61 1.57 6.48 9.25
C LEU A 61 2.65 6.15 8.22
N CYS A 62 3.40 7.17 7.81
CA CYS A 62 4.34 7.04 6.70
C CYS A 62 5.72 7.58 7.05
N GLU A 63 6.74 6.95 6.47
CA GLU A 63 8.12 7.41 6.42
C GLU A 63 8.57 7.32 4.96
N GLY A 64 8.76 8.46 4.29
CA GLY A 64 9.22 8.51 2.88
C GLY A 64 8.20 8.03 1.82
N VAL A 65 6.93 7.84 2.20
CA VAL A 65 5.82 7.49 1.30
C VAL A 65 4.70 8.53 1.44
N GLN A 66 4.21 9.05 0.32
CA GLN A 66 2.96 9.82 0.26
C GLN A 66 1.95 9.03 -0.57
N ALA A 67 0.67 9.08 -0.19
CA ALA A 67 -0.39 8.36 -0.90
C ALA A 67 -1.44 9.32 -1.43
N GLU A 68 -1.86 9.09 -2.67
CA GLU A 68 -2.90 9.84 -3.37
C GLU A 68 -4.01 8.85 -3.78
N ALA A 69 -5.26 9.17 -3.45
CA ALA A 69 -6.40 8.40 -3.88
C ALA A 69 -6.85 8.78 -5.29
N LYS A 70 -7.10 7.75 -6.11
CA LYS A 70 -7.58 7.83 -7.49
C LYS A 70 -8.76 6.87 -7.69
N PRO A 71 -9.59 7.07 -8.73
CA PRO A 71 -10.70 6.17 -9.04
C PRO A 71 -10.28 4.69 -9.16
N GLU A 72 -9.09 4.45 -9.70
CA GLU A 72 -8.44 3.15 -9.90
C GLU A 72 -7.61 2.65 -8.70
N GLY A 73 -7.73 3.29 -7.52
CA GLY A 73 -7.04 2.88 -6.30
C GLY A 73 -6.09 3.93 -5.75
N PHE A 74 -4.92 3.54 -5.25
CA PHE A 74 -3.96 4.47 -4.67
C PHE A 74 -2.70 4.56 -5.51
N VAL A 75 -2.19 5.78 -5.64
CA VAL A 75 -0.84 6.04 -6.13
C VAL A 75 0.03 6.44 -4.95
N LEU A 76 1.08 5.68 -4.70
CA LEU A 76 2.07 5.96 -3.68
C LEU A 76 3.27 6.62 -4.33
N HIS A 77 3.58 7.84 -3.91
CA HIS A 77 4.76 8.59 -4.30
C HIS A 77 5.89 8.24 -3.33
N THR A 78 6.96 7.65 -3.85
CA THR A 78 8.07 7.10 -3.05
C THR A 78 9.35 7.90 -3.30
N SER A 79 10.13 8.14 -2.24
CA SER A 79 11.37 8.96 -2.31
C SER A 79 12.57 8.26 -2.94
N GLY A 80 12.45 6.98 -3.33
CA GLY A 80 13.55 6.22 -3.95
C GLY A 80 14.62 5.73 -2.97
N THR A 81 14.29 5.68 -1.69
CA THR A 81 15.08 5.08 -0.63
C THR A 81 14.26 3.97 0.02
N HIS A 82 14.82 3.32 1.03
CA HIS A 82 14.05 2.46 1.91
C HIS A 82 12.96 3.29 2.60
N CYS A 83 11.68 3.01 2.32
CA CYS A 83 10.56 3.77 2.85
C CYS A 83 9.32 2.89 3.10
N ALA A 84 8.44 3.30 4.01
CA ALA A 84 7.31 2.48 4.43
C ALA A 84 6.07 3.32 4.74
N GLY A 85 4.90 2.70 4.63
CA GLY A 85 3.63 3.33 4.94
C GLY A 85 2.59 2.34 5.43
N ILE A 86 1.85 2.71 6.46
CA ILE A 86 0.68 1.98 6.94
C ILE A 86 -0.54 2.87 6.70
N PHE A 87 -1.55 2.33 6.03
CA PHE A 87 -2.78 3.03 5.68
C PHE A 87 -3.97 2.28 6.24
N ARG A 88 -4.77 2.96 7.06
CA ARG A 88 -6.11 2.50 7.40
C ARG A 88 -7.06 2.96 6.31
N LEU A 89 -7.89 2.04 5.83
CA LEU A 89 -8.78 2.26 4.71
C LEU A 89 -10.22 1.95 5.10
N ALA A 90 -11.15 2.71 4.55
CA ALA A 90 -12.58 2.43 4.62
C ALA A 90 -13.18 2.39 3.21
N ARG A 91 -14.16 1.53 3.00
CA ARG A 91 -14.90 1.44 1.73
C ARG A 91 -15.65 2.76 1.49
N GLU A 92 -15.59 3.31 0.29
CA GLU A 92 -16.47 4.40 -0.11
C GLU A 92 -17.92 3.92 -0.03
N ASN A 93 -18.73 4.61 0.76
CA ASN A 93 -20.18 4.43 0.67
C ASN A 93 -20.62 5.00 -0.66
N VAL A 94 -20.85 4.13 -1.63
CA VAL A 94 -21.59 4.48 -2.84
C VAL A 94 -22.99 4.86 -2.37
N LYS A 95 -23.29 6.16 -2.39
CA LYS A 95 -24.64 6.69 -2.17
C LYS A 95 -25.51 6.43 -3.39
#